data_AF-A0A8H4CQX0-F1
#
_entry.id   AF-A0A8H4CQX0-F1
#
_cell.length_a   1.000
_cell.length_b   1.000
_cell.length_c   1.000
_cell.angle_alpha   90.00
_cell.angle_beta   90.00
_cell.angle_gamma   90.00
#
_symmetry.space_group_name_H-M   'P 1'
#
loop_
_entity.id
_entity.type
_entity.pdbx_description
1 polymer ?
#
loop_
_entity_poly.entity_id
_entity_poly.type
_entity_poly.pdbx_seq_one_letter_code
_entity_poly.pdbx_strand_id
1 'polypeptide(L)'
;MDSPRPVSISWRHPPLCVHDTFSLHTLDVLTHILKGFDYGELSSALIRRSEADVRRLLSQSRDHVLERGHHRHTPLHLSVCWPLGLRILFELANDTCVSIIDATDSAGHTPLQHAIYWANAESVALLLEQNATVSLEDTSVYVPFLDVERTRSKRRETYDLLTRVLVDRRTEMLRYALEHLPESELVRLNLRNMTFLRDTAFEVVGSFKRNLVRPPAIFKNIRPGSLYHARYMDDILAEALFNAGFDNIDSFWNGYTPLMIVDNFSFRRYSISNFA
;
A
#
# COMPACT_ATOMS: atom_id res chain seq x y z
N MET A 1 41.90 25.97 4.24
CA MET A 1 41.40 25.24 3.05
C MET A 1 40.81 23.95 3.57
N ASP A 2 39.56 24.01 4.01
CA ASP A 2 38.84 22.85 4.53
C ASP A 2 38.24 22.08 3.38
N SER A 3 38.58 20.80 3.30
CA SER A 3 37.93 19.82 2.44
C SER A 3 36.48 19.60 2.90
N PRO A 4 35.50 19.55 1.99
CA PRO A 4 34.12 19.33 2.40
C PRO A 4 33.96 17.90 2.93
N ARG A 5 33.43 17.78 4.16
CA ARG A 5 33.06 16.49 4.75
C ARG A 5 31.98 15.83 3.88
N PRO A 6 32.06 14.52 3.61
CA PRO A 6 31.02 13.84 2.87
C PRO A 6 29.71 13.90 3.65
N VAL A 7 28.67 14.43 3.01
CA VAL A 7 27.30 14.43 3.54
C VAL A 7 26.89 12.97 3.70
N SER A 8 26.67 12.53 4.95
CA SER A 8 26.15 11.21 5.23
C SER A 8 24.71 11.12 4.73
N ILE A 9 24.51 10.59 3.51
CA ILE A 9 23.19 10.23 3.01
C ILE A 9 22.76 8.99 3.80
N SER A 10 21.92 9.17 4.81
CA SER A 10 21.27 8.05 5.48
C SER A 10 20.23 7.46 4.52
N TRP A 11 20.62 6.44 3.75
CA TRP A 11 19.68 5.65 2.97
C TRP A 11 18.76 4.90 3.95
N ARG A 12 17.56 5.43 4.21
CA ARG A 12 16.58 4.76 5.08
C ARG A 12 15.95 3.52 4.43
N HIS A 13 16.13 3.34 3.13
CA HIS A 13 15.69 2.18 2.37
C HIS A 13 16.76 1.80 1.33
N PRO A 14 17.17 0.52 1.25
CA PRO A 14 18.10 0.09 0.21
C PRO A 14 17.48 0.27 -1.18
N PRO A 15 18.30 0.57 -2.21
CA PRO A 15 17.82 0.79 -3.57
C PRO A 15 17.47 -0.58 -4.17
N LEU A 16 16.23 -1.04 -3.97
CA LEU A 16 15.81 -2.37 -4.45
C LEU A 16 15.32 -2.34 -5.91
N CYS A 17 15.03 -1.17 -6.48
CA CYS A 17 14.50 -1.04 -7.85
C CYS A 17 15.39 -0.22 -8.79
N VAL A 18 16.71 -0.27 -8.59
CA VAL A 18 17.73 0.35 -9.47
C VAL A 18 17.93 -0.41 -10.79
N HIS A 19 17.42 -1.63 -10.91
CA HIS A 19 17.62 -2.46 -12.10
C HIS A 19 16.96 -1.92 -13.38
N ASP A 20 15.94 -1.07 -13.26
CA ASP A 20 15.27 -0.48 -14.43
C ASP A 20 15.90 0.87 -14.84
N THR A 21 16.93 1.35 -14.12
CA THR A 21 17.54 2.68 -14.36
C THR A 21 19.03 2.65 -14.70
N PHE A 22 19.71 1.51 -14.58
CA PHE A 22 21.15 1.42 -14.86
C PHE A 22 21.56 0.18 -15.68
N SER A 23 22.59 0.37 -16.51
CA SER A 23 23.18 -0.61 -17.44
C SER A 23 23.70 -1.89 -16.77
N LEU A 24 23.87 -2.98 -17.53
CA LEU A 24 24.31 -4.32 -17.10
C LEU A 24 25.53 -4.35 -16.15
N HIS A 25 26.44 -3.37 -16.21
CA HIS A 25 27.57 -3.24 -15.26
C HIS A 25 27.16 -2.91 -13.81
N THR A 26 25.95 -2.42 -13.57
CA THR A 26 25.44 -2.12 -12.22
C THR A 26 24.88 -3.35 -11.50
N LEU A 27 24.57 -4.44 -12.21
CA LEU A 27 24.19 -5.72 -11.59
C LEU A 27 25.35 -6.32 -10.76
N ASP A 28 26.59 -6.18 -11.20
CA ASP A 28 27.77 -6.65 -10.45
C ASP A 28 28.04 -5.79 -9.19
N VAL A 29 27.77 -4.49 -9.27
CA VAL A 29 27.88 -3.59 -8.11
C VAL A 29 26.75 -3.85 -7.10
N LEU A 30 25.53 -4.04 -7.58
CA LEU A 30 24.38 -4.38 -6.74
C LEU A 30 24.54 -5.75 -6.08
N THR A 31 25.02 -6.76 -6.80
CA THR A 31 25.29 -8.07 -6.19
C THR A 31 26.39 -8.00 -5.13
N HIS A 32 27.39 -7.13 -5.27
CA HIS A 32 28.39 -6.90 -4.21
C HIS A 32 27.81 -6.15 -2.99
N ILE A 33 26.96 -5.16 -3.20
CA ILE A 33 26.26 -4.42 -2.14
C ILE A 33 25.29 -5.34 -1.39
N LEU A 34 24.57 -6.20 -2.12
CA LEU A 34 23.59 -7.15 -1.58
C LEU A 34 24.23 -8.27 -0.78
N LYS A 35 25.46 -8.70 -1.11
CA LYS A 35 26.24 -9.64 -0.29
C LYS A 35 26.56 -9.11 1.11
N GLY A 36 26.50 -7.79 1.32
CA GLY A 36 26.65 -7.17 2.64
C GLY A 36 25.37 -7.22 3.49
N PHE A 37 24.23 -7.56 2.91
CA PHE A 37 22.97 -7.74 3.61
C PHE A 37 22.70 -9.23 3.75
N ASP A 38 22.42 -9.68 4.97
CA ASP A 38 22.11 -11.08 5.30
C ASP A 38 20.70 -11.44 4.80
N TYR A 39 20.55 -11.56 3.49
CA TYR A 39 19.33 -12.04 2.83
C TYR A 39 19.42 -13.54 2.65
N GLY A 40 18.33 -14.24 2.96
CA GLY A 40 18.21 -15.67 2.71
C GLY A 40 18.33 -16.04 1.22
N GLU A 41 18.42 -17.34 0.94
CA GLU A 41 18.68 -17.86 -0.41
C GLU A 41 17.57 -17.47 -1.41
N LEU A 42 16.30 -17.57 -0.98
CA LEU A 42 15.17 -17.20 -1.83
C LEU A 42 15.13 -15.69 -2.07
N SER A 43 15.32 -14.91 -1.01
CA SER A 43 15.42 -13.45 -1.08
C SER A 43 16.50 -13.00 -2.07
N SER A 44 17.67 -13.63 -2.01
CA SER A 44 18.78 -13.38 -2.93
C SER A 44 18.46 -13.79 -4.37
N ALA A 45 17.72 -14.89 -4.58
CA ALA A 45 17.28 -15.31 -5.90
C ALA A 45 16.25 -14.34 -6.52
N LEU A 46 15.32 -13.82 -5.72
CA LEU A 46 14.31 -12.85 -6.13
C LEU A 46 14.94 -11.51 -6.55
N ILE A 47 15.91 -11.01 -5.77
CA ILE A 47 16.59 -9.76 -6.10
C ILE A 47 17.39 -9.91 -7.40
N ARG A 48 18.02 -11.07 -7.63
CA ARG A 48 18.70 -11.39 -8.90
C ARG A 48 17.73 -11.71 -10.04
N ARG A 49 16.43 -11.74 -9.79
CA ARG A 49 15.37 -12.14 -10.75
C ARG A 49 15.63 -13.51 -11.39
N SER A 50 16.20 -14.45 -10.60
CA SER A 50 16.56 -15.79 -11.06
C SER A 50 15.37 -16.75 -10.92
N GLU A 51 14.55 -16.88 -11.96
CA GLU A 51 13.40 -17.80 -11.97
C GLU A 51 13.81 -19.24 -11.65
N ALA A 52 14.91 -19.72 -12.25
CA ALA A 52 15.39 -21.07 -12.01
C ALA A 52 15.74 -21.33 -10.54
N ASP A 53 16.41 -20.37 -9.88
CA ASP A 53 16.75 -20.50 -8.45
C ASP A 53 15.51 -20.42 -7.57
N VAL A 54 14.58 -19.48 -7.84
CA VAL A 54 13.33 -19.35 -7.09
C VAL A 54 12.53 -20.66 -7.16
N ARG A 55 12.34 -21.21 -8.36
CA ARG A 55 11.60 -22.46 -8.54
C ARG A 55 12.32 -23.64 -7.88
N ARG A 56 13.65 -23.72 -7.99
CA ARG A 56 14.46 -24.76 -7.35
C ARG A 56 14.37 -24.70 -5.83
N LEU A 57 14.42 -23.51 -5.23
CA LEU A 57 14.34 -23.35 -3.77
C LEU A 57 12.94 -23.71 -3.26
N LEU A 58 11.88 -23.23 -3.93
CA LEU A 58 10.51 -23.54 -3.52
C LEU A 58 10.12 -25.00 -3.73
N SER A 59 10.75 -25.71 -4.67
CA SER A 59 10.57 -27.16 -4.82
C SER A 59 11.28 -27.96 -3.71
N GLN A 60 12.32 -27.40 -3.09
CA GLN A 60 12.99 -27.99 -1.94
C GLN A 60 12.21 -27.75 -0.64
N SER A 61 11.73 -26.53 -0.42
CA SER A 61 10.86 -26.21 0.70
C SER A 61 10.02 -24.97 0.43
N ARG A 62 8.72 -25.04 0.73
CA ARG A 62 7.83 -23.87 0.66
C ARG A 62 8.12 -22.87 1.76
N ASP A 63 8.72 -23.29 2.86
CA ASP A 63 9.01 -22.43 4.02
C ASP A 63 10.09 -21.40 3.73
N HIS A 64 10.83 -21.52 2.62
CA HIS A 64 11.73 -20.48 2.13
C HIS A 64 11.01 -19.13 1.94
N VAL A 65 9.69 -19.11 1.70
CA VAL A 65 8.94 -17.84 1.62
C VAL A 65 8.85 -17.11 2.95
N LEU A 66 9.10 -17.78 4.08
CA LEU A 66 9.05 -17.20 5.42
C LEU A 66 10.36 -16.52 5.83
N GLU A 67 11.37 -16.50 4.94
CA GLU A 67 12.62 -15.77 5.14
C GLU A 67 12.35 -14.32 5.58
N ARG A 68 13.17 -13.83 6.52
CA ARG A 68 13.20 -12.43 6.91
C ARG A 68 14.63 -11.92 6.78
N GLY A 69 14.85 -11.07 5.79
CA GLY A 69 16.15 -10.43 5.60
C GLY A 69 16.41 -9.31 6.60
N HIS A 70 17.55 -8.64 6.41
CA HIS A 70 17.83 -7.35 7.06
C HIS A 70 16.66 -6.37 6.81
N HIS A 71 16.26 -5.61 7.83
CA HIS A 71 15.02 -4.79 7.84
C HIS A 71 13.69 -5.55 7.88
N ARG A 72 13.66 -6.85 8.20
CA ARG A 72 12.44 -7.67 8.27
C ARG A 72 11.69 -7.78 6.93
N HIS A 73 12.35 -7.52 5.80
CA HIS A 73 11.77 -7.74 4.49
C HIS A 73 11.46 -9.22 4.29
N THR A 74 10.24 -9.51 3.85
CA THR A 74 9.85 -10.84 3.37
C THR A 74 10.16 -10.95 1.86
N PRO A 75 10.24 -12.18 1.32
CA PRO A 75 10.29 -12.43 -0.11
C PRO A 75 9.28 -11.63 -0.94
N LEU A 76 8.05 -11.43 -0.43
CA LEU A 76 7.04 -10.61 -1.10
C LEU A 76 7.50 -9.14 -1.27
N HIS A 77 8.10 -8.52 -0.25
CA HIS A 77 8.63 -7.15 -0.35
C HIS A 77 9.69 -7.03 -1.44
N LEU A 78 10.58 -8.02 -1.54
CA LEU A 78 11.71 -8.00 -2.46
C LEU A 78 11.29 -8.30 -3.92
N SER A 79 10.10 -8.87 -4.11
CA SER A 79 9.58 -9.29 -5.42
C SER A 79 8.70 -8.25 -6.13
N VAL A 80 8.31 -7.16 -5.47
CA VAL A 80 7.37 -6.15 -6.04
C VAL A 80 7.87 -5.44 -7.30
N CYS A 81 9.18 -5.45 -7.53
CA CYS A 81 9.79 -4.91 -8.74
C CYS A 81 10.05 -6.00 -9.79
N TRP A 82 9.48 -7.20 -9.60
CA TRP A 82 9.53 -8.32 -10.53
C TRP A 82 8.22 -9.11 -10.46
N PRO A 83 7.16 -8.67 -11.18
CA PRO A 83 5.83 -9.28 -11.13
C PRO A 83 5.82 -10.79 -11.40
N LEU A 84 6.71 -11.28 -12.29
CA LEU A 84 6.89 -12.71 -12.52
C LEU A 84 7.34 -13.45 -11.26
N GLY A 85 8.25 -12.86 -10.47
CA GLY A 85 8.67 -13.41 -9.17
C GLY A 85 7.49 -13.52 -8.20
N LEU A 86 6.66 -12.47 -8.09
CA LEU A 86 5.42 -12.51 -7.30
C LEU A 86 4.48 -13.64 -7.76
N ARG A 87 4.27 -13.78 -9.07
CA ARG A 87 3.45 -14.87 -9.64
C ARG A 87 3.99 -16.25 -9.23
N ILE A 88 5.30 -16.47 -9.36
CA ILE A 88 5.93 -17.73 -8.99
C ILE A 88 5.79 -18.00 -7.48
N LEU A 89 5.95 -16.97 -6.64
CA LEU A 89 5.76 -17.11 -5.19
C LEU A 89 4.33 -17.54 -4.86
N PHE A 90 3.31 -16.91 -5.47
CA PHE A 90 1.91 -17.30 -5.26
C PHE A 90 1.58 -18.68 -5.83
N GLU A 91 2.10 -19.01 -7.01
CA GLU A 91 1.91 -20.31 -7.67
C GLU A 91 2.49 -21.46 -6.84
N LEU A 92 3.73 -21.34 -6.36
CA LEU A 92 4.46 -22.46 -5.77
C LEU A 92 4.33 -22.54 -4.25
N ALA A 93 4.14 -21.43 -3.55
CA ALA A 93 4.01 -21.41 -2.10
C ALA A 93 2.57 -21.22 -1.59
N ASN A 94 1.61 -20.84 -2.44
CA ASN A 94 0.16 -20.73 -2.17
C ASN A 94 -0.15 -20.20 -0.75
N ASP A 95 -0.80 -20.98 0.12
CA ASP A 95 -1.24 -20.58 1.46
C ASP A 95 -0.09 -20.08 2.36
N THR A 96 1.11 -20.66 2.25
CA THR A 96 2.29 -20.19 3.00
C THR A 96 2.66 -18.77 2.57
N CYS A 97 2.55 -18.46 1.27
CA CYS A 97 2.78 -17.12 0.74
C CYS A 97 1.69 -16.13 1.20
N VAL A 98 0.43 -16.55 1.16
CA VAL A 98 -0.69 -15.72 1.63
C VAL A 98 -0.57 -15.39 3.12
N SER A 99 0.00 -16.27 3.94
CA SER A 99 0.20 -16.04 5.38
C SER A 99 1.08 -14.82 5.70
N ILE A 100 1.90 -14.36 4.74
CA ILE A 100 2.80 -13.21 4.90
C ILE A 100 2.39 -12.01 4.03
N ILE A 101 1.20 -12.03 3.43
CA ILE A 101 0.74 -11.01 2.46
C ILE A 101 0.76 -9.59 3.03
N ASP A 102 0.41 -9.46 4.31
CA ASP A 102 0.37 -8.19 5.06
C ASP A 102 1.50 -8.11 6.11
N ALA A 103 2.53 -8.95 6.03
CA ALA A 103 3.68 -8.87 6.92
C ALA A 103 4.39 -7.52 6.73
N THR A 104 4.78 -6.87 7.83
CA THR A 104 5.46 -5.57 7.76
C THR A 104 6.96 -5.67 7.87
N ASP A 105 7.67 -4.81 7.15
CA ASP A 105 9.10 -4.57 7.32
C ASP A 105 9.42 -3.79 8.62
N SER A 106 10.68 -3.40 8.80
CA SER A 106 11.13 -2.65 9.99
C SER A 106 10.60 -1.21 10.06
N ALA A 107 10.14 -0.65 8.94
CA ALA A 107 9.48 0.66 8.88
C ALA A 107 7.96 0.55 9.04
N GLY A 108 7.42 -0.67 9.14
CA GLY A 108 5.98 -0.92 9.25
C GLY A 108 5.28 -1.03 7.90
N HIS A 109 6.02 -1.09 6.78
CA HIS A 109 5.42 -1.16 5.45
C HIS A 109 5.13 -2.60 5.02
N THR A 110 4.01 -2.83 4.33
CA THR A 110 3.64 -4.13 3.73
C THR A 110 4.19 -4.26 2.29
N PRO A 111 4.21 -5.47 1.70
CA PRO A 111 4.55 -5.66 0.30
C PRO A 111 3.69 -4.82 -0.65
N LEU A 112 2.38 -4.69 -0.37
CA LEU A 112 1.49 -3.87 -1.17
C LEU A 112 1.91 -2.38 -1.13
N GLN A 113 2.29 -1.88 0.04
CA GLN A 113 2.77 -0.50 0.16
C GLN A 113 4.09 -0.28 -0.61
N HIS A 114 4.98 -1.27 -0.65
CA HIS A 114 6.17 -1.21 -1.52
C HIS A 114 5.79 -1.21 -3.01
N ALA A 115 4.85 -2.06 -3.44
CA ALA A 115 4.41 -2.09 -4.85
C ALA A 115 3.77 -0.76 -5.30
N ILE A 116 3.00 -0.13 -4.41
CA ILE A 116 2.42 1.20 -4.61
C ILE A 116 3.52 2.27 -4.68
N TYR A 117 4.48 2.24 -3.74
CA TYR A 117 5.61 3.17 -3.71
C TYR A 117 6.42 3.16 -5.01
N TRP A 118 6.61 1.97 -5.60
CA TRP A 118 7.30 1.79 -6.87
C TRP A 118 6.39 1.95 -8.10
N ALA A 119 5.12 2.31 -7.91
CA ALA A 119 4.11 2.47 -8.96
C ALA A 119 4.06 1.26 -9.92
N ASN A 120 4.15 0.05 -9.37
CA ASN A 120 4.09 -1.19 -10.13
C ASN A 120 2.66 -1.74 -10.11
N ALA A 121 1.82 -1.26 -11.02
CA ALA A 121 0.40 -1.60 -11.07
C ALA A 121 0.14 -3.12 -11.18
N GLU A 122 0.97 -3.85 -11.91
CA GLU A 122 0.86 -5.32 -12.02
C GLU A 122 1.10 -6.01 -10.67
N SER A 123 2.13 -5.62 -9.94
CA SER A 123 2.41 -6.16 -8.60
C SER A 123 1.33 -5.78 -7.59
N VAL A 124 0.79 -4.56 -7.70
CA VAL A 124 -0.37 -4.12 -6.92
C VAL A 124 -1.58 -5.01 -7.21
N ALA A 125 -1.86 -5.31 -8.49
CA ALA A 125 -2.95 -6.19 -8.88
C ALA A 125 -2.78 -7.60 -8.30
N LEU A 126 -1.59 -8.21 -8.48
CA LEU A 126 -1.27 -9.54 -7.96
C LEU A 126 -1.45 -9.65 -6.44
N LEU A 127 -0.99 -8.65 -5.69
CA LEU A 127 -1.13 -8.62 -4.23
C LEU A 127 -2.61 -8.48 -3.83
N LEU A 128 -3.38 -7.64 -4.54
CA LEU A 128 -4.81 -7.44 -4.26
C LEU A 128 -5.66 -8.67 -4.61
N GLU A 129 -5.31 -9.41 -5.67
CA GLU A 129 -5.92 -10.70 -6.03
C GLU A 129 -5.77 -11.73 -4.89
N GLN A 130 -4.68 -11.63 -4.12
CA GLN A 130 -4.43 -12.45 -2.93
C GLN A 130 -5.01 -11.83 -1.64
N ASN A 131 -5.98 -10.92 -1.78
CA ASN A 131 -6.66 -10.23 -0.67
C ASN A 131 -5.73 -9.40 0.24
N ALA A 132 -4.61 -8.89 -0.27
CA ALA A 132 -3.80 -7.93 0.48
C ALA A 132 -4.64 -6.76 1.00
N THR A 133 -4.35 -6.34 2.22
CA THR A 133 -5.07 -5.23 2.86
C THR A 133 -4.56 -3.90 2.29
N VAL A 134 -5.45 -3.13 1.64
CA VAL A 134 -5.16 -1.75 1.23
C VAL A 134 -5.85 -0.77 2.18
N SER A 135 -5.11 0.22 2.66
CA SER A 135 -5.68 1.41 3.31
C SER A 135 -5.32 2.63 2.48
N LEU A 136 -6.28 3.11 1.67
CA LEU A 136 -6.11 4.35 0.89
C LEU A 136 -6.10 5.60 1.75
N GLU A 137 -6.48 5.48 3.02
CA GLU A 137 -6.55 6.61 3.96
C GLU A 137 -5.23 6.78 4.75
N ASP A 138 -4.39 5.75 4.83
CA ASP A 138 -3.03 5.86 5.37
C ASP A 138 -2.05 6.17 4.27
N THR A 139 -2.06 7.45 3.86
CA THR A 139 -1.28 7.86 2.70
C THR A 139 0.19 8.15 2.97
N SER A 140 0.67 7.83 4.17
CA SER A 140 2.07 8.02 4.57
C SER A 140 3.08 7.27 3.70
N VAL A 141 2.60 6.34 2.87
CA VAL A 141 3.36 5.46 1.99
C VAL A 141 3.32 5.83 0.49
N TYR A 142 2.45 6.75 0.06
CA TYR A 142 2.28 7.05 -1.37
C TYR A 142 3.31 8.02 -1.94
N VAL A 143 4.22 8.56 -1.13
CA VAL A 143 5.15 9.60 -1.59
C VAL A 143 6.46 8.96 -2.07
N PRO A 144 6.73 8.93 -3.38
CA PRO A 144 8.02 8.51 -3.90
C PRO A 144 9.01 9.65 -3.68
N PHE A 145 10.15 9.37 -3.05
CA PHE A 145 11.29 10.30 -3.03
C PHE A 145 12.04 10.33 -4.38
N LEU A 146 11.51 9.69 -5.44
CA LEU A 146 12.14 9.58 -6.76
C LEU A 146 11.30 10.28 -7.85
N ASP A 147 11.97 11.22 -8.52
CA ASP A 147 11.61 11.99 -9.73
C ASP A 147 10.14 11.89 -10.21
N VAL A 148 9.37 12.94 -9.90
CA VAL A 148 7.91 13.02 -9.97
C VAL A 148 7.37 12.97 -11.41
N GLU A 149 8.17 13.36 -12.41
CA GLU A 149 7.72 13.47 -13.80
C GLU A 149 7.78 12.13 -14.55
N ARG A 150 8.88 11.37 -14.41
CA ARG A 150 9.11 10.13 -15.18
C ARG A 150 8.22 8.96 -14.76
N THR A 151 7.47 9.12 -13.66
CA THR A 151 6.61 8.08 -13.08
C THR A 151 5.13 8.47 -13.02
N ARG A 152 4.73 9.64 -13.56
CA ARG A 152 3.34 10.16 -13.47
C ARG A 152 2.31 9.21 -14.09
N SER A 153 2.60 8.64 -15.27
CA SER A 153 1.72 7.67 -15.95
C SER A 153 1.54 6.38 -15.14
N LYS A 154 2.65 5.83 -14.61
CA LYS A 154 2.64 4.62 -13.76
C LYS A 154 1.86 4.84 -12.46
N ARG A 155 2.00 6.03 -11.83
CA ARG A 155 1.21 6.40 -10.65
C ARG A 155 -0.28 6.47 -10.98
N ARG A 156 -0.65 7.07 -12.11
CA ARG A 156 -2.05 7.13 -12.57
C ARG A 156 -2.63 5.73 -12.73
N GLU A 157 -1.95 4.84 -13.46
CA GLU A 157 -2.39 3.45 -13.62
C GLU A 157 -2.58 2.74 -12.26
N THR A 158 -1.64 2.95 -11.34
CA THR A 158 -1.73 2.40 -9.98
C THR A 158 -2.92 2.96 -9.21
N TYR A 159 -3.15 4.28 -9.25
CA TYR A 159 -4.27 4.92 -8.55
C TYR A 159 -5.62 4.57 -9.15
N ASP A 160 -5.73 4.45 -10.47
CA ASP A 160 -6.94 4.01 -11.16
C ASP A 160 -7.31 2.58 -10.72
N LEU A 161 -6.32 1.68 -10.65
CA LEU A 161 -6.49 0.33 -10.13
C LEU A 161 -6.96 0.33 -8.66
N LEU A 162 -6.26 1.06 -7.78
CA LEU A 162 -6.58 1.10 -6.35
C LEU A 162 -7.98 1.68 -6.09
N THR A 163 -8.34 2.73 -6.83
CA THR A 163 -9.62 3.39 -6.68
C THR A 163 -10.76 2.49 -7.16
N ARG A 164 -10.59 1.79 -8.29
CA ARG A 164 -11.55 0.79 -8.75
C ARG A 164 -11.77 -0.31 -7.70
N VAL A 165 -10.68 -0.86 -7.15
CA VAL A 165 -10.76 -1.88 -6.11
C VAL A 165 -11.45 -1.35 -4.85
N LEU A 166 -11.25 -0.07 -4.50
CA LEU A 166 -11.96 0.56 -3.39
C LEU A 166 -13.46 0.67 -3.67
N VAL A 167 -13.86 1.13 -4.85
CA VAL A 167 -15.28 1.21 -5.24
C VAL A 167 -15.93 -0.18 -5.15
N ASP A 168 -15.27 -1.21 -5.66
CA ASP A 168 -15.76 -2.60 -5.58
C ASP A 168 -15.95 -3.04 -4.12
N ARG A 169 -14.96 -2.79 -3.24
CA ARG A 169 -15.04 -3.11 -1.81
C ARG A 169 -16.14 -2.32 -1.08
N ARG A 170 -16.34 -1.05 -1.42
CA ARG A 170 -17.41 -0.20 -0.86
C ARG A 170 -18.79 -0.62 -1.34
N THR A 171 -18.89 -1.12 -2.57
CA THR A 171 -20.12 -1.71 -3.14
C THR A 171 -20.47 -3.03 -2.45
N GLU A 172 -19.48 -3.88 -2.24
CA GLU A 172 -19.60 -5.14 -1.49
C GLU A 172 -20.08 -4.88 -0.06
N MET A 173 -19.48 -3.89 0.61
CA MET A 173 -19.89 -3.47 1.96
C MET A 173 -21.32 -2.93 1.99
N LEU A 174 -21.73 -2.14 0.99
CA LEU A 174 -23.11 -1.65 0.87
C LEU A 174 -24.10 -2.82 0.78
N ARG A 175 -23.85 -3.79 -0.11
CA ARG A 175 -24.73 -4.94 -0.27
C ARG A 175 -24.82 -5.77 1.00
N TYR A 176 -23.68 -6.03 1.64
CA TYR A 176 -23.65 -6.73 2.91
C TYR A 176 -24.46 -5.98 3.99
N ALA A 177 -24.35 -4.65 4.03
CA ALA A 177 -25.15 -3.81 4.93
C ALA A 177 -26.65 -3.89 4.65
N LEU A 178 -27.07 -3.84 3.39
CA LEU A 178 -28.48 -3.96 2.98
C LEU A 178 -29.11 -5.30 3.36
N GLU A 179 -28.30 -6.36 3.43
CA GLU A 179 -28.75 -7.71 3.78
C GLU A 179 -28.80 -7.94 5.31
N HIS A 180 -27.86 -7.37 6.07
CA HIS A 180 -27.63 -7.74 7.47
C HIS A 180 -28.01 -6.66 8.50
N LEU A 181 -28.18 -5.39 8.10
CA LEU A 181 -28.60 -4.33 9.02
C LEU A 181 -30.13 -4.21 9.10
N PRO A 182 -30.68 -3.83 10.26
CA PRO A 182 -32.12 -3.60 10.39
C PRO A 182 -32.56 -2.39 9.56
N GLU A 183 -33.82 -2.39 9.12
CA GLU A 183 -34.38 -1.33 8.25
C GLU A 183 -34.25 0.07 8.87
N SER A 184 -34.28 0.18 10.21
CA SER A 184 -34.03 1.44 10.91
C SER A 184 -32.67 2.06 10.58
N GLU A 185 -31.62 1.25 10.45
CA GLU A 185 -30.29 1.70 10.06
C GLU A 185 -30.21 1.98 8.56
N LEU A 186 -30.88 1.18 7.72
CA LEU A 186 -30.90 1.39 6.28
C LEU A 186 -31.53 2.74 5.91
N VAL A 187 -32.63 3.10 6.58
CA VAL A 187 -33.32 4.39 6.43
C VAL A 187 -32.47 5.52 6.99
N ARG A 188 -31.94 5.37 8.22
CA ARG A 188 -31.12 6.40 8.89
C ARG A 188 -29.89 6.78 8.08
N LEU A 189 -29.25 5.81 7.43
CA LEU A 189 -28.06 6.00 6.60
C LEU A 189 -28.36 6.19 5.11
N ASN A 190 -29.63 6.14 4.72
CA ASN A 190 -30.08 6.28 3.33
C ASN A 190 -29.39 5.30 2.35
N LEU A 191 -29.12 4.07 2.78
CA LEU A 191 -28.27 3.13 2.04
C LEU A 191 -28.88 2.67 0.71
N ARG A 192 -30.21 2.58 0.62
CA ARG A 192 -30.92 2.11 -0.59
C ARG A 192 -30.77 3.04 -1.80
N ASN A 193 -30.39 4.30 -1.57
CA ASN A 193 -30.21 5.31 -2.61
C ASN A 193 -28.74 5.46 -3.03
N MET A 194 -27.84 4.61 -2.53
CA MET A 194 -26.42 4.65 -2.84
C MET A 194 -26.06 3.56 -3.84
N THR A 195 -25.11 3.85 -4.72
CA THR A 195 -24.49 2.84 -5.60
C THR A 195 -23.33 2.12 -4.92
N PHE A 196 -22.59 2.84 -4.06
CA PHE A 196 -21.56 2.31 -3.18
C PHE A 196 -21.36 3.26 -1.99
N LEU A 197 -20.68 2.81 -0.93
CA LEU A 197 -20.41 3.64 0.25
C LEU A 197 -19.26 4.63 -0.01
N ARG A 198 -19.52 5.92 0.19
CA ARG A 198 -18.49 6.97 0.19
C ARG A 198 -18.00 7.19 1.62
N ASP A 199 -18.13 8.40 2.13
CA ASP A 199 -17.78 8.74 3.52
C ASP A 199 -18.69 8.04 4.53
N THR A 200 -19.90 7.65 4.10
CA THR A 200 -20.89 6.91 4.91
C THR A 200 -20.44 5.52 5.35
N ALA A 201 -19.34 5.03 4.78
CA ALA A 201 -18.83 3.71 5.11
C ALA A 201 -18.37 3.59 6.57
N PHE A 202 -17.87 4.67 7.17
CA PHE A 202 -17.47 4.66 8.57
C PHE A 202 -18.68 4.44 9.48
N GLU A 203 -19.80 5.12 9.20
CA GLU A 203 -21.05 4.97 9.94
C GLU A 203 -21.63 3.56 9.78
N VAL A 204 -21.54 2.97 8.59
CA VAL A 204 -21.97 1.58 8.33
C VAL A 204 -21.18 0.59 9.18
N VAL A 205 -19.85 0.74 9.26
CA VAL A 205 -19.02 -0.09 10.15
C VAL A 205 -19.42 0.10 11.61
N GLY A 206 -19.75 1.34 12.03
CA GLY A 206 -20.32 1.61 13.34
C GLY A 206 -21.67 0.92 13.57
N SER A 207 -22.53 0.86 12.55
CA SER A 207 -23.83 0.20 12.61
C SER A 207 -23.71 -1.31 12.71
N PHE A 208 -22.73 -1.94 12.03
CA PHE A 208 -22.45 -3.36 12.24
C PHE A 208 -22.13 -3.66 13.71
N LYS A 209 -21.27 -2.84 14.32
CA LYS A 209 -20.89 -3.02 15.74
C LYS A 209 -22.09 -2.86 16.68
N ARG A 210 -22.90 -1.81 16.50
CA ARG A 210 -24.09 -1.56 17.34
C ARG A 210 -25.12 -2.68 17.26
N ASN A 211 -25.26 -3.30 16.08
CA ASN A 211 -26.22 -4.37 15.83
C ASN A 211 -25.61 -5.77 15.93
N LEU A 212 -24.38 -5.90 16.46
CA LEU A 212 -23.67 -7.16 16.63
C LEU A 212 -23.50 -7.98 15.34
N VAL A 213 -23.53 -7.32 14.19
CA VAL A 213 -23.25 -7.93 12.88
C VAL A 213 -21.73 -8.09 12.75
N ARG A 214 -21.28 -9.27 12.28
CA ARG A 214 -19.85 -9.56 12.07
C ARG A 214 -19.48 -9.38 10.60
N PRO A 215 -18.95 -8.20 10.20
CA PRO A 215 -18.57 -7.98 8.82
C PRO A 215 -17.35 -8.84 8.41
N PRO A 216 -17.26 -9.22 7.12
CA PRO A 216 -16.04 -9.74 6.51
C PRO A 216 -14.79 -8.91 6.85
N ALA A 217 -13.65 -9.57 7.01
CA ALA A 217 -12.40 -8.91 7.40
C ALA A 217 -11.91 -7.85 6.38
N ILE A 218 -12.30 -7.99 5.11
CA ILE A 218 -11.99 -7.03 4.03
C ILE A 218 -12.62 -5.64 4.23
N PHE A 219 -13.62 -5.51 5.12
CA PHE A 219 -14.25 -4.24 5.46
C PHE A 219 -13.55 -3.48 6.62
N LYS A 220 -12.40 -3.97 7.09
CA LYS A 220 -11.64 -3.33 8.18
C LYS A 220 -10.91 -2.07 7.68
N ASN A 221 -10.37 -1.31 8.64
CA ASN A 221 -9.51 -0.14 8.42
C ASN A 221 -10.17 1.07 7.73
N ILE A 222 -11.49 1.24 7.93
CA ILE A 222 -12.20 2.45 7.51
C ILE A 222 -12.03 3.52 8.58
N ARG A 223 -11.48 4.67 8.21
CA ARG A 223 -11.32 5.86 9.05
C ARG A 223 -12.53 6.80 8.88
N PRO A 224 -12.78 7.65 9.88
CA PRO A 224 -13.80 8.68 9.77
C PRO A 224 -13.32 9.84 8.88
N GLY A 225 -14.28 10.59 8.33
CA GLY A 225 -14.03 11.68 7.38
C GLY A 225 -13.95 11.17 5.94
N SER A 226 -13.89 12.09 4.97
CA SER A 226 -13.66 11.70 3.58
C SER A 226 -12.22 11.25 3.33
N LEU A 227 -12.00 10.47 2.28
CA LEU A 227 -10.68 10.01 1.83
C LEU A 227 -9.69 11.16 1.61
N TYR A 228 -10.20 12.37 1.33
CA TYR A 228 -9.41 13.59 1.14
C TYR A 228 -8.75 14.11 2.42
N HIS A 229 -9.21 13.67 3.61
CA HIS A 229 -8.53 13.95 4.88
C HIS A 229 -7.25 13.14 5.08
N ALA A 230 -6.86 12.32 4.09
CA ALA A 230 -5.62 11.60 4.13
C ALA A 230 -4.42 12.56 4.28
N ARG A 231 -3.41 12.13 5.06
CA ARG A 231 -2.26 12.98 5.44
C ARG A 231 -1.49 13.53 4.25
N TYR A 232 -1.41 12.73 3.19
CA TYR A 232 -0.82 13.08 1.90
C TYR A 232 -1.86 12.79 0.81
N MET A 233 -2.15 13.79 -0.02
CA MET A 233 -3.06 13.66 -1.14
C MET A 233 -2.41 14.39 -2.32
N ASP A 234 -1.95 13.65 -3.32
CA ASP A 234 -1.42 14.24 -4.55
C ASP A 234 -2.56 14.49 -5.55
N ASP A 235 -2.28 15.30 -6.57
CA ASP A 235 -3.26 15.70 -7.58
C ASP A 235 -3.81 14.52 -8.39
N ILE A 236 -3.00 13.48 -8.61
CA ILE A 236 -3.38 12.31 -9.41
C ILE A 236 -4.31 11.40 -8.61
N LEU A 237 -4.02 11.15 -7.32
CA LEU A 237 -4.87 10.38 -6.44
C LEU A 237 -6.20 11.10 -6.21
N ALA A 238 -6.16 12.41 -5.96
CA ALA A 238 -7.37 13.22 -5.80
C ALA A 238 -8.27 13.17 -7.04
N GLU A 239 -7.67 13.29 -8.24
CA GLU A 239 -8.36 13.17 -9.51
C GLU A 239 -8.94 11.75 -9.72
N ALA A 240 -8.17 10.70 -9.43
CA ALA A 240 -8.64 9.32 -9.56
C ALA A 240 -9.83 9.03 -8.63
N LEU A 241 -9.77 9.46 -7.37
CA LEU A 241 -10.86 9.35 -6.40
C LEU A 241 -12.11 10.10 -6.88
N PHE A 242 -11.94 11.33 -7.36
CA PHE A 242 -13.05 12.16 -7.83
C PHE A 242 -13.73 11.51 -9.04
N ASN A 243 -12.95 11.08 -10.02
CA ASN A 243 -13.44 10.40 -11.23
C ASN A 243 -14.15 9.08 -10.92
N ALA A 244 -13.79 8.41 -9.83
CA ALA A 244 -14.47 7.22 -9.35
C ALA A 244 -15.73 7.49 -8.52
N GLY A 245 -16.11 8.76 -8.33
CA GLY A 245 -17.34 9.16 -7.66
C GLY A 245 -17.19 9.46 -6.17
N PHE A 246 -15.96 9.54 -5.63
CA PHE A 246 -15.72 10.14 -4.32
C PHE A 246 -15.68 11.66 -4.48
N ASP A 247 -16.84 12.29 -4.67
CA ASP A 247 -16.99 13.70 -5.01
C ASP A 247 -17.05 14.65 -3.79
N ASN A 248 -17.08 14.13 -2.57
CA ASN A 248 -17.19 14.93 -1.34
C ASN A 248 -15.83 15.48 -0.86
N ILE A 249 -15.30 16.42 -1.64
CA ILE A 249 -13.97 16.99 -1.47
C ILE A 249 -13.87 18.02 -0.32
N ASP A 250 -14.99 18.57 0.13
CA ASP A 250 -15.05 19.65 1.14
C ASP A 250 -15.75 19.23 2.44
N SER A 251 -15.86 17.92 2.69
CA SER A 251 -16.52 17.43 3.91
C SER A 251 -15.80 17.91 5.17
N PHE A 252 -16.55 18.16 6.25
CA PHE A 252 -15.95 18.51 7.54
C PHE A 252 -15.71 17.26 8.37
N TRP A 253 -14.50 17.11 8.87
CA TRP A 253 -14.16 16.14 9.89
C TRP A 253 -13.38 16.80 11.02
N ASN A 254 -13.88 16.66 12.26
CA ASN A 254 -13.35 17.35 13.44
C ASN A 254 -13.19 18.88 13.28
N GLY A 255 -14.09 19.51 12.51
CA GLY A 255 -14.07 20.96 12.27
C GLY A 255 -13.08 21.42 11.20
N TYR A 256 -12.39 20.49 10.53
CA TYR A 256 -11.47 20.78 9.43
C TYR A 256 -12.02 20.21 8.12
N THR A 257 -11.85 20.94 7.02
CA THR A 257 -11.96 20.37 5.68
C THR A 257 -10.63 19.73 5.28
N PRO A 258 -10.58 18.90 4.22
CA PRO A 258 -9.33 18.33 3.72
C PRO A 258 -8.22 19.36 3.50
N LEU A 259 -8.53 20.50 2.88
CA LEU A 259 -7.55 21.57 2.63
C LEU A 259 -6.97 22.17 3.91
N MET A 260 -7.76 22.28 4.98
CA MET A 260 -7.28 22.80 6.27
C MET A 260 -6.27 21.87 6.96
N ILE A 261 -6.25 20.58 6.58
CA ILE A 261 -5.28 19.60 7.09
C ILE A 261 -3.96 19.70 6.33
N VAL A 262 -3.99 19.93 5.02
CA VAL A 262 -2.79 20.03 4.16
C VAL A 262 -1.88 21.17 4.63
N ASP A 263 -2.45 22.34 4.94
CA ASP A 263 -1.69 23.53 5.35
C ASP A 263 -1.10 23.44 6.78
N ASN A 264 -1.70 22.64 7.66
CA ASN A 264 -1.22 22.48 9.04
C ASN A 264 0.13 21.74 9.13
N PHE A 265 0.49 20.93 8.14
CA PHE A 265 1.77 20.20 8.14
C PHE A 265 2.95 21.04 7.66
N SER A 266 2.70 22.09 6.86
CA SER A 266 3.71 23.09 6.51
C SER A 266 4.14 23.90 7.74
N PHE A 267 3.23 24.15 8.69
CA PHE A 267 3.50 24.90 9.92
C PHE A 267 4.02 24.04 11.09
N ARG A 268 3.70 22.74 11.16
CA ARG A 268 4.19 21.86 12.24
C ARG A 268 5.67 21.46 12.15
N ARG A 269 6.39 21.83 11.07
CA ARG A 269 7.86 21.82 11.08
C ARG A 269 8.48 22.91 11.97
N TYR A 270 7.68 23.88 12.44
CA TYR A 270 8.14 24.96 13.32
C TYR A 270 7.44 25.05 14.67
N SER A 271 6.53 24.14 15.01
CA SER A 271 5.85 24.18 16.31
C SER A 271 5.59 22.79 16.87
N ILE A 272 6.66 22.15 17.36
CA ILE A 272 6.56 21.23 18.49
C ILE A 272 7.23 21.93 19.67
N SER A 273 6.48 22.83 20.29
CA SER A 273 6.63 23.17 21.70
C SER A 273 5.27 23.66 22.19
N ASN A 274 4.69 22.90 23.13
CA ASN A 274 3.46 23.18 23.90
C ASN A 274 2.17 22.89 23.09
N PHE A 275 1.28 21.98 23.51
CA PHE A 275 0.72 21.86 24.85
C PHE A 275 0.28 20.42 25.16
N ALA A 276 0.26 20.15 26.47
CA ALA A 276 -0.44 19.07 27.15
C ALA A 276 -1.97 19.16 27.00
#